data_AF-A0A0B5BJ95-F1
#
_entry.id   AF-A0A0B5BJ95-F1
#
_cell.length_a   1.000
_cell.length_b   1.000
_cell.length_c   1.000
_cell.angle_alpha   90.00
_cell.angle_beta   90.00
_cell.angle_gamma   90.00
#
_symmetry.space_group_name_H-M   'P 1'
#
loop_
_entity.id
_entity.type
_entity.pdbx_description
1 polymer ?
#
loop_
_entity_poly.entity_id
_entity_poly.type
_entity_poly.pdbx_seq_one_letter_code
_entity_poly.pdbx_strand_id
1 'polypeptide(L)'
;MRRALTNCLRYGIAIIMLVLAACGGGDGNRTPPLTGGTVTGVVRDMATGTPLAGVTVTDGSSTATTDANGVYTMPRPAGTYTLTVSAAGYGTTSRICSVPAGGSASFNWSLSRSPGVYWNYSAAQPGRMIPAATMNYVVVAWNDLGMHCAQDDYSYFCVLPPFNTLHVQVIQRGVGVVTSGITVSYAFPKKTDSARNTNFWQYAAKYGWNVPPNIGITGTPLAGTMAVDANNLGFVATGIPVTPYDDDGTWDPYGTATITVTNTATGAVLQTASVVVPVSTEMNCSNCHGMADTYLNILQTHDRRTGTTLAADQAKGVLHLCAECHADNALGLAGKPGVTNLSLAMHGFHRDKMVSTGSSQSPECYNCHPGPRTNCLRGIMSHAGQTCTDCHGNLSAMTTALQNGRKPWLEEPRCGDCHGSLHQENSATLYRNSIFTNSPDPKMNGQLYCAACHNSPHAEFSSTNHVDNGLPQKYQGDSYWLWNCYVCHTDYMPAPSTHQ
;
A
#
# COMPACT_ATOMS: atom_id res chain seq x y z
N MET A 1 -70.66 27.29 21.49
CA MET A 1 -71.03 28.72 21.62
C MET A 1 -70.52 29.26 22.95
N ARG A 2 -70.08 30.54 22.98
CA ARG A 2 -70.00 31.47 24.13
C ARG A 2 -69.42 31.03 25.50
N ARG A 3 -68.32 31.73 25.87
CA ARG A 3 -67.93 32.27 27.21
C ARG A 3 -67.56 31.25 28.33
N ALA A 4 -66.44 31.33 29.06
CA ALA A 4 -65.53 32.39 29.59
C ALA A 4 -65.82 32.79 31.07
N LEU A 5 -64.76 33.28 31.75
CA LEU A 5 -64.69 33.81 33.15
C LEU A 5 -64.51 32.70 34.23
N THR A 6 -63.73 32.85 35.33
CA THR A 6 -62.82 33.92 35.84
C THR A 6 -61.97 33.43 37.04
N ASN A 7 -60.82 34.09 37.30
CA ASN A 7 -60.11 34.23 38.60
C ASN A 7 -59.54 32.94 39.25
N CYS A 8 -58.38 32.90 39.94
CA CYS A 8 -57.37 33.90 40.32
C CYS A 8 -56.00 33.17 40.52
N LEU A 9 -54.87 33.71 41.01
CA LEU A 9 -54.57 34.96 41.72
C LEU A 9 -53.26 35.62 41.22
N ARG A 10 -52.18 35.62 42.03
CA ARG A 10 -50.85 36.27 41.95
C ARG A 10 -49.88 35.42 42.83
N TYR A 11 -48.54 35.43 42.76
CA TYR A 11 -47.50 36.48 42.60
C TYR A 11 -46.24 35.88 41.90
N GLY A 12 -45.26 36.61 41.34
CA GLY A 12 -45.09 38.04 41.06
C GLY A 12 -43.62 38.41 40.76
N ILE A 13 -43.37 39.55 40.07
CA ILE A 13 -42.11 40.35 40.01
C ILE A 13 -40.90 39.71 39.28
N ALA A 14 -40.17 40.35 38.36
CA ALA A 14 -40.42 41.54 37.52
C ALA A 14 -39.47 41.52 36.29
N ILE A 15 -39.89 42.08 35.15
CA ILE A 15 -39.07 42.30 33.95
C ILE A 15 -39.03 43.81 33.68
N ILE A 16 -37.83 44.36 33.47
CA ILE A 16 -37.65 45.72 32.95
C ILE A 16 -37.26 45.61 31.48
N MET A 17 -38.12 46.11 30.60
CA MET A 17 -37.74 46.49 29.23
C MET A 17 -37.35 47.96 29.22
N LEU A 18 -36.31 48.29 28.45
CA LEU A 18 -36.16 49.63 27.87
C LEU A 18 -36.04 49.47 26.35
N VAL A 19 -36.96 50.11 25.63
CA VAL A 19 -37.05 50.09 24.16
C VAL A 19 -36.44 51.38 23.63
N LEU A 20 -35.64 51.31 22.56
CA LEU A 20 -35.55 52.35 21.54
C LEU A 20 -34.87 51.79 20.28
N ALA A 21 -35.49 52.02 19.12
CA ALA A 21 -35.01 51.56 17.83
C ALA A 21 -34.10 52.61 17.16
N ALA A 22 -33.09 52.14 16.44
CA ALA A 22 -32.33 52.95 15.48
C ALA A 22 -32.03 52.12 14.23
N CYS A 23 -32.54 52.56 13.08
CA CYS A 23 -32.25 51.98 11.77
C CYS A 23 -31.18 52.86 11.08
N GLY A 24 -30.11 52.28 10.55
CA GLY A 24 -29.11 53.10 9.82
C GLY A 24 -27.83 52.37 9.42
N GLY A 25 -27.89 51.71 8.24
CA GLY A 25 -26.84 51.31 7.28
C GLY A 25 -25.33 51.32 7.64
N GLY A 26 -24.60 50.35 7.07
CA GLY A 26 -23.13 50.40 7.02
C GLY A 26 -22.44 49.04 6.92
N ASP A 27 -22.44 48.48 5.71
CA ASP A 27 -21.63 47.36 5.19
C ASP A 27 -20.49 46.82 6.07
N GLY A 28 -20.56 45.52 6.36
CA GLY A 28 -19.48 44.81 7.03
C GLY A 28 -19.76 43.31 7.08
N ASN A 29 -19.35 42.58 6.05
CA ASN A 29 -19.20 41.13 6.09
C ASN A 29 -18.09 40.78 7.10
N ARG A 30 -18.42 40.79 8.39
CA ARG A 30 -17.57 40.25 9.45
C ARG A 30 -17.67 38.74 9.43
N THR A 31 -16.96 38.14 8.47
CA THR A 31 -16.36 36.82 8.71
C THR A 31 -15.72 36.87 10.12
N PRO A 32 -16.02 35.89 11.00
CA PRO A 32 -15.33 35.80 12.28
C PRO A 32 -13.82 35.88 12.04
N PRO A 33 -13.05 36.65 12.83
CA PRO A 33 -11.61 36.72 12.65
C PRO A 33 -11.08 35.28 12.71
N LEU A 34 -10.33 34.88 11.69
CA LEU A 34 -9.85 33.51 11.52
C LEU A 34 -9.07 33.12 12.79
N THR A 35 -9.70 32.34 13.65
CA THR A 35 -9.18 32.03 14.98
C THR A 35 -7.86 31.29 14.83
N GLY A 36 -6.84 31.77 15.54
CA GLY A 36 -5.45 31.38 15.34
C GLY A 36 -5.26 29.88 15.44
N GLY A 37 -5.04 29.24 14.29
CA GLY A 37 -4.60 27.85 14.21
C GLY A 37 -3.08 27.77 14.14
N THR A 38 -2.57 26.55 14.05
CA THR A 38 -1.14 26.29 13.92
C THR A 38 -0.94 25.01 13.12
N VAL A 39 0.02 25.00 12.20
CA VAL A 39 0.53 23.76 11.61
C VAL A 39 1.75 23.34 12.42
N THR A 40 1.73 22.15 12.98
CA THR A 40 2.89 21.51 13.60
C THR A 40 3.27 20.25 12.83
N GLY A 41 4.53 19.84 12.90
CA GLY A 41 4.94 18.59 12.27
C GLY A 41 6.41 18.29 12.50
N VAL A 42 6.82 17.09 12.07
CA VAL A 42 8.21 16.64 12.08
C VAL A 42 8.67 16.38 10.65
N VAL A 43 9.88 16.83 10.31
CA VAL A 43 10.57 16.48 9.07
C VAL A 43 11.68 15.47 9.34
N ARG A 44 11.78 14.43 8.51
CA ARG A 44 12.77 13.34 8.63
C ARG A 44 13.45 13.03 7.29
N ASP A 45 14.65 12.45 7.36
CA ASP A 45 15.30 11.79 6.23
C ASP A 45 14.52 10.51 5.91
N MET A 46 14.06 10.39 4.66
CA MET A 46 13.22 9.28 4.21
C MET A 46 13.93 7.92 4.19
N ALA A 47 15.27 7.89 4.13
CA ALA A 47 16.03 6.65 4.10
C ALA A 47 16.44 6.16 5.49
N THR A 48 16.64 7.06 6.46
CA THR A 48 17.10 6.71 7.82
C THR A 48 16.09 6.96 8.93
N GLY A 49 14.98 7.66 8.66
CA GLY A 49 14.00 8.08 9.67
C GLY A 49 14.52 9.14 10.66
N THR A 50 15.76 9.58 10.51
CA THR A 50 16.41 10.57 11.38
C THR A 50 15.72 11.93 11.24
N PRO A 51 15.42 12.65 12.34
CA PRO A 51 14.89 14.00 12.23
C PRO A 51 15.84 14.96 11.53
N LEU A 52 15.31 15.90 10.75
CA LEU A 52 16.09 16.88 10.00
C LEU A 52 15.91 18.28 10.59
N ALA A 53 16.99 18.84 11.12
CA ALA A 53 17.07 20.22 11.59
C ALA A 53 17.35 21.20 10.45
N GLY A 54 16.89 22.45 10.59
CA GLY A 54 17.16 23.51 9.61
C GLY A 54 16.37 23.41 8.30
N VAL A 55 15.38 22.52 8.21
CA VAL A 55 14.50 22.40 7.06
C VAL A 55 13.52 23.56 7.04
N THR A 56 13.34 24.19 5.88
CA THR A 56 12.38 25.28 5.68
C THR A 56 11.01 24.72 5.29
N VAL A 57 9.95 25.17 5.96
CA VAL A 57 8.54 24.89 5.64
C VAL A 57 7.82 26.20 5.37
N THR A 58 7.22 26.38 4.20
CA THR A 58 6.58 27.64 3.80
C THR A 58 5.32 27.41 2.96
N ASP A 59 4.42 28.40 2.92
CA ASP A 59 3.34 28.47 1.90
C ASP A 59 3.50 29.66 0.95
N GLY A 60 4.66 30.33 0.99
CA GLY A 60 4.95 31.58 0.28
C GLY A 60 4.59 32.86 1.05
N SER A 61 3.72 32.81 2.06
CA SER A 61 3.28 33.97 2.85
C SER A 61 3.82 34.00 4.29
N SER A 62 4.21 32.86 4.85
CA SER A 62 4.97 32.73 6.08
C SER A 62 5.74 31.41 6.08
N THR A 63 6.70 31.29 7.00
CA THR A 63 7.74 30.27 6.98
C THR A 63 8.08 29.84 8.40
N ALA A 64 8.34 28.56 8.59
CA ALA A 64 8.93 27.98 9.79
C ALA A 64 10.18 27.17 9.43
N THR A 65 11.02 26.92 10.44
CA THR A 65 12.23 26.10 10.29
C THR A 65 12.22 25.01 11.36
N THR A 66 12.70 23.80 11.03
CA THR A 66 12.74 22.68 11.99
C THR A 66 13.86 22.80 13.01
N ASP A 67 13.56 22.37 14.24
CA ASP A 67 14.51 22.27 15.36
C ASP A 67 15.42 21.02 15.27
N ALA A 68 16.26 20.82 16.29
CA ALA A 68 17.15 19.65 16.39
C ALA A 68 16.43 18.29 16.40
N ASN A 69 15.15 18.26 16.77
CA ASN A 69 14.28 17.08 16.77
C ASN A 69 13.44 16.98 15.49
N GLY A 70 13.74 17.80 14.47
CA GLY A 70 13.02 17.89 13.22
C GLY A 70 11.64 18.55 13.33
N VAL A 71 11.28 19.10 14.49
CA VAL A 71 9.94 19.66 14.76
C VAL A 71 9.85 21.08 14.22
N TYR A 72 8.77 21.40 13.50
CA TYR A 72 8.41 22.77 13.15
C TYR A 72 7.03 23.13 13.71
N THR A 73 6.85 24.43 13.92
CA THR A 73 5.59 25.06 14.35
C THR A 73 5.39 26.33 13.52
N MET A 74 4.32 26.40 12.74
CA MET A 74 3.98 27.53 11.88
C MET A 74 2.56 28.04 12.21
N PRO A 75 2.42 29.23 12.82
CA PRO A 75 1.11 29.83 13.07
C PRO A 75 0.35 30.03 11.75
N ARG A 76 -0.87 29.51 11.67
CA ARG A 76 -1.72 29.62 10.48
C ARG A 76 -3.19 29.79 10.84
N PRO A 77 -3.86 30.81 10.31
CA PRO A 77 -5.32 30.88 10.40
C PRO A 77 -5.97 29.63 9.81
N ALA A 78 -7.25 29.41 10.12
CA ALA A 78 -8.02 28.34 9.50
C ALA A 78 -8.13 28.56 7.99
N GLY A 79 -7.88 27.52 7.19
CA GLY A 79 -7.76 27.63 5.74
C GLY A 79 -7.04 26.45 5.09
N THR A 80 -6.97 26.46 3.76
CA THR A 80 -6.26 25.44 2.97
C THR A 80 -5.02 26.09 2.34
N TYR A 81 -3.85 25.49 2.54
CA TYR A 81 -2.55 26.05 2.15
C TYR A 81 -1.72 25.01 1.40
N THR A 82 -1.07 25.40 0.31
CA THR A 82 -0.04 24.57 -0.33
C THR A 82 1.27 24.79 0.42
N LEU A 83 1.61 23.85 1.30
CA LEU A 83 2.89 23.87 2.00
C LEU A 83 3.98 23.30 1.10
N THR A 84 5.15 23.90 1.14
CA THR A 84 6.36 23.50 0.42
C THR A 84 7.50 23.38 1.42
N VAL A 85 8.26 22.29 1.31
CA VAL A 85 9.36 21.97 2.22
C VAL A 85 10.65 21.78 1.43
N SER A 86 11.72 22.42 1.90
CA SER A 86 13.04 22.38 1.26
C SER A 86 14.18 22.40 2.28
N ALA A 87 15.27 21.71 1.94
CA ALA A 87 16.52 21.70 2.69
C ALA A 87 17.70 21.46 1.75
N ALA A 88 18.88 21.98 2.10
CA ALA A 88 20.09 21.69 1.35
C ALA A 88 20.38 20.18 1.39
N GLY A 89 20.57 19.57 0.21
CA GLY A 89 20.73 18.12 0.09
C GLY A 89 19.45 17.32 -0.22
N TYR A 90 18.27 17.96 -0.17
CA TYR A 90 16.97 17.27 -0.29
C TYR A 90 16.11 17.83 -1.41
N GLY A 91 15.28 16.95 -2.00
CA GLY A 91 14.27 17.33 -2.98
C GLY A 91 13.20 18.21 -2.34
N THR A 92 12.80 19.27 -3.03
CA THR A 92 11.67 20.11 -2.61
C THR A 92 10.36 19.37 -2.82
N THR A 93 9.50 19.31 -1.81
CA THR A 93 8.19 18.65 -1.90
C THR A 93 7.08 19.62 -1.48
N SER A 94 5.95 19.60 -2.19
CA SER A 94 4.77 20.41 -1.87
C SER A 94 3.53 19.55 -1.67
N ARG A 95 2.70 19.88 -0.68
CA ARG A 95 1.44 19.18 -0.35
C ARG A 95 0.41 20.17 0.17
N ILE A 96 -0.87 19.87 -0.04
CA ILE A 96 -1.98 20.68 0.50
C ILE A 96 -2.22 20.30 1.97
N CYS A 97 -2.27 21.32 2.84
CA CYS A 97 -2.59 21.19 4.26
C CYS A 97 -3.85 22.00 4.58
N SER A 98 -4.82 21.37 5.24
CA SER A 98 -6.06 22.01 5.71
C SER A 98 -6.00 22.25 7.21
N VAL A 99 -6.09 23.51 7.63
CA VAL A 99 -6.07 23.94 9.04
C VAL A 99 -7.50 24.15 9.54
N PRO A 100 -7.97 23.42 10.57
CA PRO A 100 -9.33 23.52 11.08
C PRO A 100 -9.57 24.83 11.85
N ALA A 101 -10.83 25.27 11.89
CA ALA A 101 -11.25 26.47 12.62
C ALA A 101 -10.93 26.37 14.12
N GLY A 102 -10.09 27.28 14.64
CA GLY A 102 -9.68 27.31 16.05
C GLY A 102 -8.84 26.11 16.51
N GLY A 103 -8.27 25.33 15.59
CA GLY A 103 -7.51 24.12 15.89
C GLY A 103 -6.10 24.11 15.28
N SER A 104 -5.33 23.07 15.59
CA SER A 104 -4.02 22.83 14.99
C SER A 104 -4.07 21.66 14.01
N ALA A 105 -3.29 21.72 12.94
CA ALA A 105 -3.08 20.63 11.99
C ALA A 105 -1.71 19.99 12.24
N SER A 106 -1.66 18.66 12.37
CA SER A 106 -0.40 17.90 12.40
C SER A 106 -0.06 17.46 10.98
N PHE A 107 1.13 17.83 10.49
CA PHE A 107 1.51 17.65 9.10
C PHE A 107 3.00 17.28 8.97
N ASN A 108 3.28 15.97 9.00
CA ASN A 108 4.64 15.44 8.94
C ASN A 108 5.17 15.32 7.51
N TRP A 109 6.50 15.30 7.37
CA TRP A 109 7.20 15.16 6.09
C TRP A 109 8.35 14.16 6.20
N SER A 110 8.58 13.42 5.12
CA SER A 110 9.82 12.67 4.91
C SER A 110 10.42 13.16 3.61
N LEU A 111 11.66 13.65 3.65
CA LEU A 111 12.34 14.19 2.48
C LEU A 111 13.29 13.16 1.86
N SER A 112 13.19 13.01 0.55
CA SER A 112 14.20 12.32 -0.25
C SER A 112 15.41 13.21 -0.48
N ARG A 113 16.62 12.63 -0.47
CA ARG A 113 17.83 13.37 -0.87
C ARG A 113 17.81 13.65 -2.37
N SER A 114 18.27 14.83 -2.78
CA SER A 114 18.31 15.20 -4.19
C SER A 114 19.26 14.27 -4.96
N PRO A 115 18.84 13.67 -6.10
CA PRO A 115 19.71 12.81 -6.90
C PRO A 115 21.06 13.45 -7.26
N GLY A 116 21.07 14.75 -7.60
CA GLY A 116 22.30 15.50 -7.91
C GLY A 116 23.24 15.79 -6.73
N VAL A 117 22.91 15.37 -5.51
CA VAL A 117 23.79 15.47 -4.32
C VAL A 117 24.48 14.13 -4.04
N TYR A 118 24.11 13.07 -4.74
CA TYR A 118 24.86 11.83 -4.77
C TYR A 118 26.11 11.95 -5.64
N TRP A 119 27.19 12.38 -4.98
CA TRP A 119 28.58 12.01 -5.26
C TRP A 119 29.05 12.14 -6.71
N ASN A 120 29.88 13.15 -6.98
CA ASN A 120 30.69 13.13 -8.19
C ASN A 120 31.72 11.99 -8.11
N TYR A 121 31.42 10.85 -8.74
CA TYR A 121 32.29 9.66 -8.76
C TYR A 121 33.64 9.89 -9.45
N SER A 122 33.82 10.96 -10.25
CA SER A 122 35.14 11.34 -10.76
C SER A 122 36.07 11.94 -9.69
N ALA A 123 35.53 12.29 -8.52
CA ALA A 123 36.25 12.84 -7.37
C ALA A 123 36.21 11.87 -6.17
N ALA A 124 36.33 10.56 -6.42
CA ALA A 124 36.31 9.51 -5.40
C ALA A 124 37.41 9.67 -4.33
N GLN A 125 37.08 10.35 -3.23
CA GLN A 125 37.70 10.09 -1.92
C GLN A 125 37.38 8.63 -1.53
N PRO A 126 38.34 7.85 -0.99
CA PRO A 126 38.23 6.39 -0.82
C PRO A 126 37.33 5.94 0.37
N GLY A 127 36.17 6.57 0.57
CA GLY A 127 35.38 6.49 1.81
C GLY A 127 33.98 5.86 1.74
N ARG A 128 33.34 5.73 0.56
CA ARG A 128 32.00 5.12 0.45
C ARG A 128 31.79 4.42 -0.90
N MET A 129 32.38 3.24 -1.06
CA MET A 129 32.06 2.37 -2.20
C MET A 129 30.62 1.85 -2.11
N ILE A 130 29.96 1.72 -3.25
CA ILE A 130 28.68 1.01 -3.38
C ILE A 130 28.88 -0.44 -2.93
N PRO A 131 28.11 -0.97 -1.96
CA PRO A 131 28.32 -2.32 -1.41
C PRO A 131 28.38 -3.44 -2.47
N ALA A 132 27.57 -3.35 -3.53
CA ALA A 132 27.58 -4.30 -4.63
C ALA A 132 28.91 -4.31 -5.44
N ALA A 133 29.78 -3.31 -5.30
CA ALA A 133 31.03 -3.21 -6.05
C ALA A 133 31.97 -4.43 -5.83
N THR A 134 31.93 -5.04 -4.64
CA THR A 134 32.71 -6.24 -4.28
C THR A 134 31.96 -7.55 -4.56
N MET A 135 30.74 -7.49 -5.09
CA MET A 135 29.91 -8.65 -5.41
C MET A 135 30.03 -9.02 -6.89
N ASN A 136 29.80 -10.29 -7.22
CA ASN A 136 29.71 -10.79 -8.60
C ASN A 136 28.26 -10.87 -9.10
N TYR A 137 27.30 -11.08 -8.18
CA TYR A 137 25.89 -11.25 -8.48
C TYR A 137 25.04 -10.35 -7.58
N VAL A 138 24.02 -9.74 -8.17
CA VAL A 138 22.94 -9.00 -7.50
C VAL A 138 21.65 -9.77 -7.70
N VAL A 139 20.89 -9.93 -6.63
CA VAL A 139 19.60 -10.64 -6.62
C VAL A 139 18.55 -9.67 -6.12
N VAL A 140 17.66 -9.25 -7.02
CA VAL A 140 16.51 -8.39 -6.72
C VAL A 140 15.25 -9.23 -6.72
N ALA A 141 14.36 -8.97 -5.76
CA ALA A 141 13.18 -9.77 -5.54
C ALA A 141 12.06 -8.90 -4.98
N TRP A 142 10.82 -9.22 -5.33
CA TRP A 142 9.63 -8.50 -4.87
C TRP A 142 8.42 -9.43 -4.87
N ASN A 143 7.33 -8.97 -4.25
CA ASN A 143 6.03 -9.62 -4.34
C ASN A 143 5.11 -8.86 -5.31
N ASP A 144 4.18 -9.53 -5.98
CA ASP A 144 3.35 -8.94 -7.04
C ASP A 144 2.44 -7.78 -6.61
N LEU A 145 1.91 -7.78 -5.39
CA LEU A 145 0.82 -6.88 -4.95
C LEU A 145 1.16 -5.88 -3.83
N GLY A 146 2.33 -6.02 -3.18
CA GLY A 146 2.68 -5.26 -1.97
C GLY A 146 2.10 -5.80 -0.67
N MET A 147 0.94 -6.49 -0.73
CA MET A 147 0.35 -7.29 0.34
C MET A 147 -0.76 -8.20 -0.22
N HIS A 148 -0.74 -9.49 0.14
CA HIS A 148 -1.88 -10.38 -0.14
C HIS A 148 -2.90 -10.35 1.00
N CYS A 149 -4.19 -10.44 0.65
CA CYS A 149 -5.30 -10.45 1.60
C CYS A 149 -5.81 -11.89 1.78
N ALA A 150 -5.83 -12.39 3.02
CA ALA A 150 -6.36 -13.70 3.37
C ALA A 150 -7.52 -13.58 4.37
N GLN A 151 -8.27 -14.67 4.58
CA GLN A 151 -9.26 -14.79 5.65
C GLN A 151 -8.66 -15.55 6.83
N ASP A 152 -9.12 -15.27 8.05
CA ASP A 152 -8.79 -16.07 9.23
C ASP A 152 -9.50 -17.45 9.23
N ASP A 153 -10.70 -17.54 8.64
CA ASP A 153 -11.54 -18.74 8.66
C ASP A 153 -12.15 -19.06 7.29
N TYR A 154 -12.02 -20.33 6.89
CA TYR A 154 -12.51 -20.92 5.65
C TYR A 154 -13.62 -21.97 5.89
N SER A 155 -14.27 -21.98 7.06
CA SER A 155 -15.35 -22.93 7.40
C SER A 155 -16.75 -22.50 6.94
N TYR A 156 -16.87 -21.29 6.36
CA TYR A 156 -18.13 -20.71 5.87
C TYR A 156 -18.11 -20.45 4.36
N PHE A 157 -17.18 -19.60 3.90
CA PHE A 157 -17.03 -19.22 2.49
C PHE A 157 -15.59 -18.79 2.21
N CYS A 158 -15.17 -18.84 0.95
CA CYS A 158 -13.87 -18.34 0.51
C CYS A 158 -14.06 -17.12 -0.41
N VAL A 159 -13.30 -16.05 -0.14
CA VAL A 159 -13.12 -14.85 -0.97
C VAL A 159 -11.80 -14.99 -1.72
N LEU A 160 -10.69 -15.16 -0.98
CA LEU A 160 -9.36 -15.44 -1.51
C LEU A 160 -8.65 -16.49 -0.64
N PRO A 161 -7.96 -17.48 -1.23
CA PRO A 161 -7.15 -18.45 -0.50
C PRO A 161 -5.82 -17.81 -0.02
N PRO A 162 -5.07 -18.48 0.87
CA PRO A 162 -3.67 -18.12 1.15
C PRO A 162 -2.85 -18.19 -0.15
N PHE A 163 -2.20 -17.08 -0.50
CA PHE A 163 -1.51 -16.91 -1.79
C PHE A 163 -0.43 -15.82 -1.67
N ASN A 164 0.59 -15.92 -2.51
CA ASN A 164 1.52 -14.84 -2.82
C ASN A 164 2.28 -15.19 -4.12
N THR A 165 2.67 -14.20 -4.91
CA THR A 165 3.60 -14.41 -6.03
C THR A 165 4.93 -13.75 -5.71
N LEU A 166 5.98 -14.55 -5.69
CA LEU A 166 7.35 -14.12 -5.47
C LEU A 166 8.10 -14.08 -6.80
N HIS A 167 8.67 -12.93 -7.14
CA HIS A 167 9.50 -12.71 -8.33
C HIS A 167 10.96 -12.48 -7.93
N VAL A 168 11.90 -12.94 -8.77
CA VAL A 168 13.34 -12.72 -8.62
C VAL A 168 13.96 -12.43 -9.99
N GLN A 169 14.80 -11.40 -10.08
CA GLN A 169 15.80 -11.30 -11.17
C GLN A 169 17.20 -11.46 -10.59
N VAL A 170 18.04 -12.21 -11.30
CA VAL A 170 19.46 -12.38 -10.97
C VAL A 170 20.29 -11.66 -12.02
N ILE A 171 21.18 -10.79 -11.56
CA ILE A 171 22.03 -9.95 -12.39
C ILE A 171 23.48 -10.35 -12.12
N GLN A 172 24.17 -10.87 -13.13
CA GLN A 172 25.62 -11.03 -13.07
C GLN A 172 26.26 -9.69 -13.43
N ARG A 173 27.06 -9.13 -12.51
CA ARG A 173 27.59 -7.77 -12.66
C ARG A 173 28.53 -7.69 -13.86
N GLY A 174 28.38 -6.63 -14.65
CA GLY A 174 29.09 -6.43 -15.91
C GLY A 174 28.66 -7.35 -17.07
N VAL A 175 27.68 -8.24 -16.87
CA VAL A 175 27.15 -9.15 -17.90
C VAL A 175 25.68 -8.87 -18.20
N GLY A 176 24.84 -8.76 -17.17
CA GLY A 176 23.40 -8.51 -17.30
C GLY A 176 22.55 -9.53 -16.54
N VAL A 177 21.26 -9.59 -16.89
CA VAL A 177 20.30 -10.55 -16.33
C VAL A 177 20.63 -11.97 -16.78
N VAL A 178 20.56 -12.93 -15.86
CA VAL A 178 20.87 -14.34 -16.10
C VAL A 178 19.74 -15.25 -15.60
N THR A 179 19.28 -16.15 -16.48
CA THR A 179 18.26 -17.18 -16.20
C THR A 179 18.75 -18.61 -16.42
N SER A 180 20.01 -18.79 -16.86
CA SER A 180 20.59 -20.10 -17.19
C SER A 180 21.94 -20.31 -16.48
N GLY A 181 22.33 -21.58 -16.31
CA GLY A 181 23.52 -21.97 -15.54
C GLY A 181 23.41 -21.76 -14.02
N ILE A 182 22.26 -21.26 -13.56
CA ILE A 182 21.95 -21.01 -12.15
C ILE A 182 20.64 -21.66 -11.75
N THR A 183 20.50 -21.91 -10.45
CA THR A 183 19.26 -22.38 -9.82
C THR A 183 18.88 -21.39 -8.73
N VAL A 184 17.64 -20.91 -8.75
CA VAL A 184 17.10 -19.98 -7.75
C VAL A 184 16.11 -20.72 -6.88
N SER A 185 16.33 -20.71 -5.57
CA SER A 185 15.42 -21.29 -4.58
C SER A 185 14.99 -20.25 -3.54
N TYR A 186 13.85 -20.52 -2.91
CA TYR A 186 13.30 -19.73 -1.81
C TYR A 186 12.90 -20.63 -0.64
N ALA A 187 12.90 -20.07 0.57
CA ALA A 187 12.33 -20.67 1.77
C ALA A 187 11.91 -19.58 2.77
N PHE A 188 10.95 -19.88 3.65
CA PHE A 188 10.59 -19.02 4.78
C PHE A 188 11.12 -19.62 6.10
N PRO A 189 12.24 -19.11 6.67
CA PRO A 189 12.88 -19.73 7.82
C PRO A 189 12.04 -19.79 9.10
N LYS A 190 10.96 -18.99 9.17
CA LYS A 190 10.02 -18.92 10.30
C LYS A 190 8.59 -19.35 9.97
N LYS A 191 8.29 -19.67 8.71
CA LYS A 191 6.94 -19.99 8.24
C LYS A 191 6.99 -21.27 7.41
N THR A 192 7.38 -22.36 8.07
CA THR A 192 7.54 -23.68 7.46
C THR A 192 6.25 -24.51 7.49
N ASP A 193 5.28 -24.15 8.33
CA ASP A 193 4.03 -24.90 8.52
C ASP A 193 2.80 -23.98 8.67
N SER A 194 2.45 -23.27 7.60
CA SER A 194 1.25 -22.42 7.52
C SER A 194 -0.07 -23.14 7.84
N ALA A 195 -0.14 -24.47 7.68
CA ALA A 195 -1.30 -25.28 8.02
C ALA A 195 -1.62 -25.34 9.53
N ARG A 196 -0.71 -24.89 10.40
CA ARG A 196 -0.99 -24.66 11.83
C ARG A 196 -1.83 -23.40 12.07
N ASN A 197 -1.71 -22.44 11.17
CA ASN A 197 -2.11 -21.05 11.38
C ASN A 197 -3.39 -20.67 10.60
N THR A 198 -3.99 -21.60 9.86
CA THR A 198 -5.30 -21.43 9.20
C THR A 198 -5.95 -22.79 8.92
N ASN A 199 -7.29 -22.83 8.90
CA ASN A 199 -8.05 -24.02 8.56
C ASN A 199 -8.26 -24.23 7.04
N PHE A 200 -7.63 -23.40 6.17
CA PHE A 200 -7.81 -23.45 4.71
C PHE A 200 -7.80 -24.87 4.13
N TRP A 201 -6.77 -25.67 4.41
CA TRP A 201 -6.61 -27.03 3.85
C TRP A 201 -7.68 -28.04 4.30
N GLN A 202 -8.34 -27.80 5.43
CA GLN A 202 -9.49 -28.62 5.87
C GLN A 202 -10.70 -28.43 4.93
N TYR A 203 -10.82 -27.25 4.32
CA TYR A 203 -11.98 -26.84 3.53
C TYR A 203 -11.66 -26.62 2.04
N ALA A 204 -10.40 -26.59 1.63
CA ALA A 204 -9.96 -26.35 0.24
C ALA A 204 -10.69 -27.22 -0.80
N ALA A 205 -10.92 -28.51 -0.48
CA ALA A 205 -11.65 -29.43 -1.35
C ALA A 205 -13.12 -29.06 -1.56
N LYS A 206 -13.75 -28.34 -0.61
CA LYS A 206 -15.11 -27.79 -0.76
C LYS A 206 -15.15 -26.63 -1.76
N TYR A 207 -14.03 -25.91 -1.93
CA TYR A 207 -13.86 -24.83 -2.90
C TYR A 207 -13.27 -25.30 -4.24
N GLY A 208 -13.16 -26.63 -4.45
CA GLY A 208 -12.66 -27.22 -5.69
C GLY A 208 -11.14 -27.45 -5.75
N TRP A 209 -10.38 -27.15 -4.69
CA TRP A 209 -8.94 -27.33 -4.65
C TRP A 209 -8.53 -28.59 -3.87
N ASN A 210 -7.98 -29.58 -4.56
CA ASN A 210 -7.40 -30.77 -3.93
C ASN A 210 -5.88 -30.59 -3.75
N VAL A 211 -5.48 -29.83 -2.71
CA VAL A 211 -4.07 -29.53 -2.40
C VAL A 211 -3.66 -30.03 -1.02
N PRO A 212 -2.48 -30.65 -0.86
CA PRO A 212 -1.97 -31.05 0.46
C PRO A 212 -1.71 -29.84 1.38
N PRO A 213 -1.69 -30.03 2.71
CA PRO A 213 -1.22 -29.03 3.67
C PRO A 213 0.13 -28.42 3.26
N ASN A 214 0.29 -27.11 3.47
CA ASN A 214 1.47 -26.31 3.11
C ASN A 214 1.81 -26.23 1.61
N ILE A 215 0.92 -26.73 0.74
CA ILE A 215 0.96 -26.54 -0.71
C ILE A 215 -0.16 -25.58 -1.11
N GLY A 216 0.16 -24.55 -1.88
CA GLY A 216 -0.81 -23.57 -2.37
C GLY A 216 -1.62 -24.08 -3.55
N ILE A 217 -2.68 -23.35 -3.93
CA ILE A 217 -3.65 -23.76 -4.96
C ILE A 217 -3.06 -23.98 -6.37
N THR A 218 -1.84 -23.52 -6.60
CA THR A 218 -1.04 -23.68 -7.83
C THR A 218 -0.08 -24.89 -7.79
N GLY A 219 0.01 -25.60 -6.67
CA GLY A 219 1.02 -26.64 -6.42
C GLY A 219 2.32 -26.13 -5.78
N THR A 220 2.43 -24.82 -5.52
CA THR A 220 3.66 -24.18 -5.01
C THR A 220 3.82 -24.38 -3.49
N PRO A 221 4.96 -24.89 -3.00
CA PRO A 221 5.25 -25.09 -1.57
C PRO A 221 5.75 -23.82 -0.86
N LEU A 222 5.89 -23.89 0.47
CA LEU A 222 6.57 -22.85 1.27
C LEU A 222 8.11 -22.78 1.05
N ALA A 223 8.73 -23.82 0.50
CA ALA A 223 10.14 -23.79 0.11
C ALA A 223 10.37 -24.63 -1.15
N GLY A 224 11.14 -24.12 -2.11
CA GLY A 224 11.29 -24.77 -3.40
C GLY A 224 12.24 -24.07 -4.37
N THR A 225 12.39 -24.65 -5.55
CA THR A 225 13.07 -24.02 -6.70
C THR A 225 12.05 -23.22 -7.51
N MET A 226 12.43 -22.02 -7.94
CA MET A 226 11.59 -21.14 -8.75
C MET A 226 11.64 -21.53 -10.23
N ALA A 227 10.54 -21.37 -10.95
CA ALA A 227 10.51 -21.54 -12.40
C ALA A 227 11.05 -20.27 -13.09
N VAL A 228 11.63 -20.39 -14.29
CA VAL A 228 11.93 -19.22 -15.13
C VAL A 228 10.61 -18.57 -15.56
N ASP A 229 10.56 -17.24 -15.56
CA ASP A 229 9.35 -16.49 -15.93
C ASP A 229 9.03 -16.55 -17.44
N ALA A 230 7.81 -16.16 -17.79
CA ALA A 230 7.31 -16.26 -19.17
C ALA A 230 8.07 -15.35 -20.17
N ASN A 231 8.80 -14.34 -19.68
CA ASN A 231 9.59 -13.43 -20.50
C ASN A 231 11.06 -13.85 -20.61
N ASN A 232 11.48 -14.89 -19.87
CA ASN A 232 12.88 -15.27 -19.66
C ASN A 232 13.74 -14.11 -19.13
N LEU A 233 13.15 -13.26 -18.27
CA LEU A 233 13.82 -12.13 -17.60
C LEU A 233 14.10 -12.41 -16.12
N GLY A 234 13.55 -13.48 -15.56
CA GLY A 234 13.73 -13.80 -14.16
C GLY A 234 13.13 -15.13 -13.79
N PHE A 235 12.80 -15.26 -12.51
CA PHE A 235 12.22 -16.44 -11.91
C PHE A 235 10.97 -16.07 -11.11
N VAL A 236 10.02 -16.99 -11.04
CA VAL A 236 8.74 -16.80 -10.35
C VAL A 236 8.34 -18.05 -9.56
N ALA A 237 7.72 -17.82 -8.40
CA ALA A 237 7.00 -18.81 -7.62
C ALA A 237 5.60 -18.24 -7.29
N THR A 238 4.59 -18.73 -8.01
CA THR A 238 3.21 -18.21 -7.95
C THR A 238 2.35 -19.06 -7.03
N GLY A 239 1.58 -18.43 -6.14
CA GLY A 239 0.64 -19.10 -5.25
C GLY A 239 1.29 -19.79 -4.06
N ILE A 240 2.30 -19.17 -3.46
CA ILE A 240 2.90 -19.62 -2.20
C ILE A 240 1.88 -19.41 -1.06
N PRO A 241 1.52 -20.42 -0.24
CA PRO A 241 0.45 -20.31 0.75
C PRO A 241 0.91 -19.72 2.10
N VAL A 242 1.63 -18.60 2.06
CA VAL A 242 2.12 -17.92 3.28
C VAL A 242 0.96 -17.35 4.11
N THR A 243 1.14 -17.33 5.44
CA THR A 243 0.20 -16.79 6.44
C THR A 243 0.86 -15.68 7.27
N PRO A 244 0.10 -14.75 7.89
CA PRO A 244 0.65 -13.66 8.72
C PRO A 244 1.21 -14.11 10.08
N TYR A 245 1.44 -15.41 10.28
CA TYR A 245 1.89 -16.02 11.52
C TYR A 245 3.16 -16.84 11.27
N ASP A 246 4.11 -16.77 12.20
CA ASP A 246 5.29 -17.64 12.27
C ASP A 246 4.91 -19.01 12.88
N ASP A 247 5.81 -19.99 12.79
CA ASP A 247 5.59 -21.37 13.25
C ASP A 247 5.45 -21.48 14.79
N ASP A 248 5.82 -20.44 15.53
CA ASP A 248 5.64 -20.28 16.98
C ASP A 248 4.35 -19.51 17.36
N GLY A 249 3.55 -19.09 16.37
CA GLY A 249 2.33 -18.31 16.54
C GLY A 249 2.53 -16.79 16.62
N THR A 250 3.77 -16.28 16.53
CA THR A 250 4.04 -14.85 16.44
C THR A 250 3.39 -14.26 15.19
N TRP A 251 2.60 -13.20 15.37
CA TRP A 251 2.01 -12.47 14.24
C TRP A 251 3.08 -11.61 13.56
N ASP A 252 3.56 -12.06 12.41
CA ASP A 252 4.45 -11.35 11.49
C ASP A 252 3.81 -11.31 10.09
N PRO A 253 3.11 -10.20 9.73
CA PRO A 253 2.48 -10.00 8.44
C PRO A 253 3.49 -9.61 7.33
N TYR A 254 4.76 -9.36 7.68
CA TYR A 254 5.84 -8.98 6.76
C TYR A 254 6.92 -10.07 6.66
N GLY A 255 6.51 -11.33 6.85
CA GLY A 255 7.40 -12.49 6.81
C GLY A 255 8.32 -12.50 5.58
N THR A 256 9.57 -12.91 5.78
CA THR A 256 10.62 -12.81 4.76
C THR A 256 10.95 -14.16 4.12
N ALA A 257 11.03 -14.18 2.79
CA ALA A 257 11.65 -15.26 2.04
C ALA A 257 13.17 -15.06 2.00
N THR A 258 13.93 -16.11 2.29
CA THR A 258 15.35 -16.19 1.94
C THR A 258 15.47 -16.75 0.53
N ILE A 259 15.99 -15.94 -0.40
CA ILE A 259 16.36 -16.36 -1.75
C ILE A 259 17.80 -16.88 -1.72
N THR A 260 18.05 -18.02 -2.37
CA THR A 260 19.40 -18.55 -2.59
C THR A 260 19.60 -18.81 -4.07
N VAL A 261 20.70 -18.29 -4.63
CA VAL A 261 21.12 -18.54 -6.01
C VAL A 261 22.36 -19.42 -5.98
N THR A 262 22.30 -20.57 -6.63
CA THR A 262 23.43 -21.49 -6.79
C THR A 262 23.82 -21.64 -8.26
N ASN A 263 25.08 -21.99 -8.51
CA ASN A 263 25.51 -22.47 -9.83
C ASN A 263 25.00 -23.90 -10.04
N THR A 264 24.32 -24.16 -11.16
CA THR A 264 23.68 -25.47 -11.41
C THR A 264 24.68 -26.61 -11.60
N ALA A 265 25.90 -26.32 -12.08
CA ALA A 265 26.92 -27.34 -12.33
C ALA A 265 27.75 -27.69 -11.08
N THR A 266 27.97 -26.73 -10.17
CA THR A 266 28.86 -26.92 -9.00
C THR A 266 28.12 -26.94 -7.65
N GLY A 267 26.85 -26.51 -7.62
CA GLY A 267 26.09 -26.31 -6.38
C GLY A 267 26.56 -25.12 -5.52
N ALA A 268 27.59 -24.38 -5.94
CA ALA A 268 28.14 -23.27 -5.17
C ALA A 268 27.13 -22.12 -5.05
N VAL A 269 26.93 -21.60 -3.84
CA VAL A 269 26.11 -20.39 -3.61
C VAL A 269 26.81 -19.18 -4.22
N LEU A 270 26.11 -18.50 -5.13
CA LEU A 270 26.57 -17.31 -5.85
C LEU A 270 26.14 -16.02 -5.14
N GLN A 271 24.93 -16.01 -4.61
CA GLN A 271 24.36 -14.90 -3.84
C GLN A 271 23.13 -15.38 -3.05
N THR A 272 22.81 -14.68 -1.96
CA THR A 272 21.54 -14.80 -1.25
C THR A 272 20.81 -13.46 -1.21
N ALA A 273 19.51 -13.45 -0.98
CA ALA A 273 18.74 -12.23 -0.73
C ALA A 273 17.63 -12.50 0.30
N SER A 274 17.11 -11.43 0.90
CA SER A 274 15.92 -11.48 1.74
C SER A 274 14.90 -10.51 1.18
N VAL A 275 13.63 -10.91 1.15
CA VAL A 275 12.53 -10.13 0.58
C VAL A 275 11.26 -10.37 1.38
N VAL A 276 10.49 -9.31 1.61
CA VAL A 276 9.20 -9.36 2.31
C VAL A 276 8.17 -10.04 1.39
N VAL A 277 7.44 -11.02 1.93
CA VAL A 277 6.34 -11.71 1.25
C VAL A 277 5.08 -11.52 2.12
N PRO A 278 4.45 -10.33 2.00
CA PRO A 278 3.53 -9.84 3.00
C PRO A 278 2.12 -10.40 2.80
N VAL A 279 1.50 -10.81 3.91
CA VAL A 279 0.14 -11.35 3.96
C VAL A 279 -0.56 -10.74 5.17
N SER A 280 -1.87 -10.46 5.05
CA SER A 280 -2.67 -9.92 6.14
C SER A 280 -4.07 -10.49 6.13
N THR A 281 -4.59 -10.75 7.34
CA THR A 281 -5.98 -11.14 7.59
C THR A 281 -6.83 -10.00 8.18
N GLU A 282 -6.36 -8.75 8.13
CA GLU A 282 -7.09 -7.56 8.64
C GLU A 282 -8.39 -7.20 7.89
N MET A 283 -9.00 -8.11 7.13
CA MET A 283 -10.32 -7.93 6.52
C MET A 283 -11.41 -8.01 7.61
N ASN A 284 -11.58 -6.90 8.34
CA ASN A 284 -12.30 -6.84 9.61
C ASN A 284 -13.83 -6.75 9.44
N CYS A 285 -14.42 -7.82 8.91
CA CYS A 285 -15.88 -7.93 8.75
C CYS A 285 -16.63 -7.81 10.09
N SER A 286 -16.01 -8.21 11.20
CA SER A 286 -16.57 -8.19 12.56
C SER A 286 -16.96 -6.79 13.06
N ASN A 287 -16.33 -5.73 12.53
CA ASN A 287 -16.69 -4.34 12.83
C ASN A 287 -18.15 -4.00 12.52
N CYS A 288 -18.81 -4.74 11.61
CA CYS A 288 -20.18 -4.47 11.18
C CYS A 288 -21.08 -5.72 11.15
N HIS A 289 -20.52 -6.91 10.91
CA HIS A 289 -21.28 -8.18 10.88
C HIS A 289 -21.35 -8.88 12.24
N GLY A 290 -21.00 -8.17 13.33
CA GLY A 290 -20.98 -8.70 14.70
C GLY A 290 -19.66 -9.40 15.03
N MET A 291 -19.29 -9.42 16.32
CA MET A 291 -18.09 -10.10 16.81
C MET A 291 -18.28 -11.61 17.04
N ALA A 292 -19.53 -12.05 17.15
CA ALA A 292 -19.92 -13.46 17.19
C ALA A 292 -20.59 -13.84 15.87
N ASP A 293 -20.29 -15.04 15.37
CA ASP A 293 -20.87 -15.63 14.15
C ASP A 293 -20.75 -14.72 12.90
N THR A 294 -19.69 -13.91 12.82
CA THR A 294 -19.44 -12.91 11.77
C THR A 294 -19.73 -13.43 10.36
N TYR A 295 -19.16 -14.58 10.02
CA TYR A 295 -19.29 -15.18 8.70
C TYR A 295 -20.70 -15.72 8.42
N LEU A 296 -21.38 -16.28 9.43
CA LEU A 296 -22.78 -16.70 9.33
C LEU A 296 -23.70 -15.48 9.14
N ASN A 297 -23.46 -14.38 9.85
CA ASN A 297 -24.22 -13.13 9.72
C ASN A 297 -24.06 -12.50 8.33
N ILE A 298 -22.90 -12.67 7.68
CA ILE A 298 -22.69 -12.31 6.26
C ILE A 298 -23.60 -13.19 5.38
N LEU A 299 -23.52 -14.52 5.48
CA LEU A 299 -24.34 -15.44 4.68
C LEU A 299 -25.85 -15.19 4.85
N GLN A 300 -26.34 -15.07 6.08
CA GLN A 300 -27.75 -14.76 6.37
C GLN A 300 -28.19 -13.39 5.84
N THR A 301 -27.28 -12.41 5.76
CA THR A 301 -27.58 -11.09 5.19
C THR A 301 -27.58 -11.13 3.66
N HIS A 302 -26.73 -11.96 3.05
CA HIS A 302 -26.74 -12.25 1.62
C HIS A 302 -28.05 -12.95 1.22
N ASP A 303 -28.41 -14.03 1.91
CA ASP A 303 -29.63 -14.83 1.69
C ASP A 303 -30.88 -13.94 1.76
N ARG A 304 -31.03 -13.13 2.82
CA ARG A 304 -32.17 -12.21 2.99
C ARG A 304 -32.30 -11.15 1.89
N ARG A 305 -31.23 -10.82 1.17
CA ARG A 305 -31.21 -9.78 0.13
C ARG A 305 -31.29 -10.32 -1.30
N THR A 306 -30.85 -11.56 -1.52
CA THR A 306 -30.69 -12.14 -2.87
C THR A 306 -31.56 -13.37 -3.10
N GLY A 307 -32.17 -13.92 -2.04
CA GLY A 307 -32.95 -15.16 -2.11
C GLY A 307 -32.09 -16.43 -2.18
N THR A 308 -30.79 -16.34 -1.89
CA THR A 308 -29.90 -17.51 -1.78
C THR A 308 -30.13 -18.30 -0.49
N THR A 309 -29.49 -19.46 -0.39
CA THR A 309 -29.58 -20.41 0.74
C THR A 309 -28.23 -20.70 1.38
N LEU A 310 -27.25 -19.80 1.24
CA LEU A 310 -25.84 -20.04 1.59
C LEU A 310 -25.67 -20.43 3.07
N ALA A 311 -26.42 -19.82 3.99
CA ALA A 311 -26.37 -20.17 5.40
C ALA A 311 -26.95 -21.58 5.68
N ALA A 312 -27.99 -21.97 4.95
CA ALA A 312 -28.59 -23.30 5.05
C ALA A 312 -27.74 -24.38 4.37
N ASP A 313 -26.92 -24.02 3.38
CA ASP A 313 -25.99 -24.90 2.71
C ASP A 313 -24.72 -25.11 3.55
N GLN A 314 -24.20 -24.03 4.16
CA GLN A 314 -23.10 -24.10 5.12
C GLN A 314 -23.44 -25.02 6.29
N ALA A 315 -24.66 -24.94 6.84
CA ALA A 315 -25.14 -25.84 7.88
C ALA A 315 -25.23 -27.32 7.46
N LYS A 316 -25.23 -27.63 6.15
CA LYS A 316 -25.15 -28.99 5.58
C LYS A 316 -23.72 -29.39 5.18
N GLY A 317 -22.73 -28.53 5.44
CA GLY A 317 -21.34 -28.73 5.02
C GLY A 317 -21.09 -28.52 3.51
N VAL A 318 -21.96 -27.77 2.84
CA VAL A 318 -21.77 -27.27 1.47
C VAL A 318 -21.26 -25.84 1.59
N LEU A 319 -20.00 -25.60 1.22
CA LEU A 319 -19.36 -24.30 1.30
C LEU A 319 -19.18 -23.74 -0.11
N HIS A 320 -19.33 -22.43 -0.25
CA HIS A 320 -19.34 -21.75 -1.54
C HIS A 320 -18.13 -20.81 -1.67
N LEU A 321 -17.51 -20.82 -2.84
CA LEU A 321 -16.46 -19.84 -3.19
C LEU A 321 -17.18 -18.61 -3.76
N CYS A 322 -16.97 -17.41 -3.22
CA CYS A 322 -17.68 -16.21 -3.70
C CYS A 322 -17.54 -16.01 -5.22
N ALA A 323 -16.36 -16.37 -5.74
CA ALA A 323 -16.02 -16.29 -7.15
C ALA A 323 -16.70 -17.34 -8.08
N GLU A 324 -17.38 -18.34 -7.51
CA GLU A 324 -18.20 -19.28 -8.31
C GLU A 324 -19.46 -18.61 -8.88
N CYS A 325 -19.95 -17.56 -8.20
CA CYS A 325 -21.13 -16.79 -8.56
C CYS A 325 -20.75 -15.43 -9.11
N HIS A 326 -19.89 -14.70 -8.39
CA HIS A 326 -19.43 -13.38 -8.78
C HIS A 326 -18.14 -13.50 -9.59
N ALA A 327 -18.06 -12.90 -10.78
CA ALA A 327 -16.79 -12.93 -11.54
C ALA A 327 -15.65 -12.30 -10.72
N ASP A 328 -14.47 -12.93 -10.72
CA ASP A 328 -13.27 -12.40 -10.07
C ASP A 328 -12.00 -12.71 -10.87
N ASN A 329 -11.30 -11.65 -11.27
CA ASN A 329 -10.08 -11.73 -12.05
C ASN A 329 -8.87 -12.20 -11.22
N ALA A 330 -8.87 -12.04 -9.88
CA ALA A 330 -7.78 -12.56 -9.04
C ALA A 330 -7.72 -14.10 -9.05
N LEU A 331 -8.88 -14.75 -9.14
CA LEU A 331 -8.98 -16.21 -9.23
C LEU A 331 -9.16 -16.72 -10.68
N GLY A 332 -9.23 -15.82 -11.66
CA GLY A 332 -9.48 -16.15 -13.06
C GLY A 332 -10.87 -16.75 -13.33
N LEU A 333 -11.85 -16.51 -12.45
CA LEU A 333 -13.18 -17.13 -12.51
C LEU A 333 -14.21 -16.18 -13.13
N ALA A 334 -14.93 -16.68 -14.14
CA ALA A 334 -15.91 -15.90 -14.91
C ALA A 334 -17.25 -15.64 -14.16
N GLY A 335 -17.49 -16.30 -13.03
CA GLY A 335 -18.75 -16.23 -12.30
C GLY A 335 -19.97 -16.75 -13.09
N LYS A 336 -21.17 -16.35 -12.66
CA LYS A 336 -22.45 -16.72 -13.28
C LYS A 336 -23.01 -15.56 -14.13
N PRO A 337 -23.56 -15.81 -15.33
CA PRO A 337 -24.17 -14.76 -16.15
C PRO A 337 -25.26 -13.97 -15.39
N GLY A 338 -25.24 -12.64 -15.55
CA GLY A 338 -26.20 -11.74 -14.88
C GLY A 338 -25.86 -11.42 -13.41
N VAL A 339 -24.88 -12.08 -12.80
CA VAL A 339 -24.35 -11.73 -11.47
C VAL A 339 -23.24 -10.69 -11.62
N THR A 340 -23.20 -9.69 -10.74
CA THR A 340 -22.14 -8.67 -10.73
C THR A 340 -20.79 -9.28 -10.35
N ASN A 341 -19.68 -8.73 -10.87
CA ASN A 341 -18.35 -9.12 -10.42
C ASN A 341 -18.15 -8.84 -8.91
N LEU A 342 -17.25 -9.57 -8.27
CA LEU A 342 -17.13 -9.61 -6.81
C LEU A 342 -16.76 -8.24 -6.24
N SER A 343 -15.85 -7.52 -6.88
CA SER A 343 -15.48 -6.16 -6.49
C SER A 343 -16.67 -5.20 -6.58
N LEU A 344 -17.49 -5.27 -7.63
CA LEU A 344 -18.68 -4.41 -7.76
C LEU A 344 -19.75 -4.78 -6.71
N ALA A 345 -19.95 -6.08 -6.44
CA ALA A 345 -20.85 -6.54 -5.38
C ALA A 345 -20.42 -6.00 -4.01
N MET A 346 -19.12 -6.05 -3.69
CA MET A 346 -18.60 -5.53 -2.41
C MET A 346 -18.64 -4.01 -2.32
N HIS A 347 -17.97 -3.28 -3.23
CA HIS A 347 -17.90 -1.81 -3.15
C HIS A 347 -19.29 -1.16 -3.28
N GLY A 348 -20.09 -1.63 -4.25
CA GLY A 348 -21.41 -1.06 -4.52
C GLY A 348 -22.42 -1.26 -3.40
N PHE A 349 -22.29 -2.34 -2.62
CA PHE A 349 -23.13 -2.58 -1.45
C PHE A 349 -22.70 -1.74 -0.23
N HIS A 350 -21.39 -1.65 0.01
CA HIS A 350 -20.87 -1.08 1.25
C HIS A 350 -20.67 0.44 1.23
N ARG A 351 -20.60 1.08 0.05
CA ARG A 351 -20.39 2.55 -0.09
C ARG A 351 -21.34 3.38 0.77
N ASP A 352 -22.63 3.02 0.80
CA ASP A 352 -23.69 3.74 1.51
C ASP A 352 -23.82 3.30 2.98
N LYS A 353 -22.91 2.43 3.46
CA LYS A 353 -22.92 1.84 4.80
C LYS A 353 -21.74 2.30 5.64
N MET A 354 -20.54 2.40 5.06
CA MET A 354 -19.34 2.87 5.77
C MET A 354 -19.50 4.30 6.31
N VAL A 355 -20.16 5.19 5.57
CA VAL A 355 -20.52 6.55 6.04
C VAL A 355 -21.50 6.51 7.23
N SER A 356 -22.37 5.49 7.32
CA SER A 356 -23.44 5.41 8.32
C SER A 356 -23.06 4.68 9.62
N THR A 357 -22.02 3.84 9.59
CA THR A 357 -21.57 3.05 10.76
C THR A 357 -20.61 3.79 11.67
N GLY A 358 -20.14 4.98 11.27
CA GLY A 358 -19.26 5.83 12.08
C GLY A 358 -17.90 5.19 12.37
N SER A 359 -17.39 4.35 11.46
CA SER A 359 -16.11 3.66 11.67
C SER A 359 -14.98 4.68 11.90
N SER A 360 -14.24 4.54 12.99
CA SER A 360 -13.09 5.39 13.32
C SER A 360 -11.85 5.11 12.47
N GLN A 361 -11.90 4.12 11.58
CA GLN A 361 -10.81 3.73 10.69
C GLN A 361 -10.67 4.73 9.54
N SER A 362 -9.48 5.33 9.39
CA SER A 362 -9.15 6.23 8.29
C SER A 362 -7.89 5.74 7.56
N PRO A 363 -7.89 5.66 6.21
CA PRO A 363 -9.04 5.80 5.32
C PRO A 363 -10.10 4.69 5.51
N GLU A 364 -11.34 4.95 5.07
CA GLU A 364 -12.49 4.02 5.20
C GLU A 364 -12.22 2.63 4.59
N CYS A 365 -11.32 2.56 3.60
CA CYS A 365 -10.86 1.34 2.93
C CYS A 365 -10.33 0.30 3.91
N TYR A 366 -9.72 0.73 5.01
CA TYR A 366 -9.10 -0.12 6.03
C TYR A 366 -10.09 -0.90 6.91
N ASN A 367 -11.41 -0.75 6.70
CA ASN A 367 -12.40 -1.67 7.27
C ASN A 367 -12.44 -3.02 6.52
N CYS A 368 -11.99 -3.07 5.27
CA CYS A 368 -12.01 -4.27 4.42
C CYS A 368 -10.63 -4.66 3.87
N HIS A 369 -9.75 -3.67 3.67
CA HIS A 369 -8.38 -3.89 3.18
C HIS A 369 -7.35 -3.82 4.31
N PRO A 370 -6.27 -4.61 4.25
CA PRO A 370 -5.14 -4.51 5.18
C PRO A 370 -4.61 -3.09 5.35
N GLY A 371 -4.33 -2.68 6.59
CA GLY A 371 -4.07 -1.26 6.85
C GLY A 371 -3.94 -0.86 8.31
N PRO A 372 -4.91 -1.18 9.20
CA PRO A 372 -4.94 -0.69 10.58
C PRO A 372 -3.64 -0.93 11.37
N ARG A 373 -3.02 -2.10 11.20
CA ARG A 373 -1.69 -2.44 11.74
C ARG A 373 -0.72 -2.85 10.63
N THR A 374 -1.23 -3.48 9.57
CA THR A 374 -0.42 -4.01 8.46
C THR A 374 -0.09 -3.01 7.36
N ASN A 375 -0.64 -1.78 7.41
CA ASN A 375 -0.26 -0.65 6.55
C ASN A 375 0.06 -1.05 5.10
N CYS A 376 -0.94 -1.57 4.35
CA CYS A 376 -0.73 -2.04 2.98
C CYS A 376 0.00 -0.99 2.12
N LEU A 377 -0.47 0.27 2.19
CA LEU A 377 0.21 1.44 1.61
C LEU A 377 1.30 1.98 2.55
N ARG A 378 2.53 1.52 2.32
CA ARG A 378 3.74 1.84 3.11
C ARG A 378 4.94 2.33 2.28
N GLY A 379 4.84 2.32 0.95
CA GLY A 379 5.90 2.76 0.05
C GLY A 379 6.16 4.27 0.04
N ILE A 380 7.01 4.73 -0.87
CA ILE A 380 7.40 6.14 -1.00
C ILE A 380 6.23 7.10 -1.23
N MET A 381 5.15 6.64 -1.89
CA MET A 381 3.90 7.40 -2.04
C MET A 381 3.25 7.68 -0.66
N SER A 382 3.31 6.72 0.26
CA SER A 382 2.83 6.87 1.65
C SER A 382 3.69 7.90 2.41
N HIS A 383 5.01 7.90 2.21
CA HIS A 383 5.92 8.92 2.74
C HIS A 383 5.65 10.33 2.17
N ALA A 384 5.32 10.42 0.87
CA ALA A 384 4.81 11.64 0.24
C ALA A 384 3.39 12.01 0.69
N GLY A 385 2.78 11.19 1.56
CA GLY A 385 1.48 11.39 2.16
C GLY A 385 0.32 11.34 1.17
N GLN A 386 0.47 10.51 0.13
CA GLN A 386 -0.62 10.01 -0.69
C GLN A 386 -1.41 8.95 0.11
N THR A 387 -2.68 8.82 -0.21
CA THR A 387 -3.63 7.90 0.42
C THR A 387 -4.26 7.00 -0.63
N CYS A 388 -4.95 5.93 -0.18
CA CYS A 388 -5.67 5.03 -1.09
C CYS A 388 -6.63 5.79 -2.01
N THR A 389 -7.27 6.85 -1.52
CA THR A 389 -8.26 7.63 -2.28
C THR A 389 -7.66 8.52 -3.36
N ASP A 390 -6.38 8.89 -3.26
CA ASP A 390 -5.73 9.74 -4.27
C ASP A 390 -5.46 8.97 -5.58
N CYS A 391 -5.26 7.64 -5.48
CA CYS A 391 -5.04 6.76 -6.63
C CYS A 391 -6.29 5.95 -7.04
N HIS A 392 -7.10 5.48 -6.08
CA HIS A 392 -8.24 4.60 -6.35
C HIS A 392 -9.61 5.30 -6.27
N GLY A 393 -9.67 6.52 -5.74
CA GLY A 393 -10.92 7.18 -5.34
C GLY A 393 -11.54 6.59 -4.06
N ASN A 394 -12.63 7.21 -3.59
CA ASN A 394 -13.43 6.68 -2.47
C ASN A 394 -14.35 5.53 -2.93
N LEU A 395 -15.09 4.90 -1.99
CA LEU A 395 -15.96 3.75 -2.30
C LEU A 395 -17.01 4.05 -3.39
N SER A 396 -17.52 5.28 -3.46
CA SER A 396 -18.47 5.70 -4.49
C SER A 396 -17.80 5.88 -5.85
N ALA A 397 -16.62 6.48 -5.91
CA ALA A 397 -15.83 6.59 -7.14
C ALA A 397 -15.42 5.21 -7.69
N MET A 398 -14.96 4.31 -6.81
CA MET A 398 -14.66 2.92 -7.15
C MET A 398 -15.90 2.21 -7.72
N THR A 399 -17.06 2.34 -7.06
CA THR A 399 -18.31 1.75 -7.55
C THR A 399 -18.67 2.26 -8.94
N THR A 400 -18.61 3.57 -9.17
CA THR A 400 -18.90 4.19 -10.48
C THR A 400 -17.94 3.71 -11.56
N ALA A 401 -16.64 3.61 -11.26
CA ALA A 401 -15.66 3.07 -12.20
C ALA A 401 -15.95 1.62 -12.59
N LEU A 402 -16.31 0.77 -11.62
CA LEU A 402 -16.70 -0.63 -11.84
C LEU A 402 -18.02 -0.76 -12.64
N GLN A 403 -18.99 0.13 -12.40
CA GLN A 403 -20.22 0.21 -13.19
C GLN A 403 -19.97 0.66 -14.64
N ASN A 404 -18.98 1.52 -14.85
CA ASN A 404 -18.54 1.98 -16.17
C ASN A 404 -17.61 0.98 -16.90
N GLY A 405 -17.42 -0.23 -16.35
CA GLY A 405 -16.71 -1.32 -16.99
C GLY A 405 -15.25 -1.52 -16.57
N ARG A 406 -14.75 -0.81 -15.54
CA ARG A 406 -13.42 -1.07 -14.98
C ARG A 406 -13.26 -2.54 -14.58
N LYS A 407 -12.15 -3.16 -14.94
CA LYS A 407 -11.82 -4.55 -14.61
C LYS A 407 -10.90 -4.63 -13.38
N PRO A 408 -11.37 -5.12 -12.22
CA PRO A 408 -10.51 -5.36 -11.05
C PRO A 408 -9.28 -6.22 -11.41
N TRP A 409 -8.14 -5.97 -10.77
CA TRP A 409 -6.87 -6.73 -10.94
C TRP A 409 -6.22 -6.69 -12.34
N LEU A 410 -6.93 -6.17 -13.34
CA LEU A 410 -6.49 -6.00 -14.73
C LEU A 410 -6.32 -4.52 -15.11
N GLU A 411 -6.99 -3.61 -14.39
CA GLU A 411 -6.95 -2.16 -14.60
C GLU A 411 -6.71 -1.45 -13.26
N GLU A 412 -5.46 -1.05 -13.02
CA GLU A 412 -4.94 -0.44 -11.80
C GLU A 412 -4.56 1.03 -12.05
N PRO A 413 -4.40 1.87 -10.99
CA PRO A 413 -3.93 3.25 -11.16
C PRO A 413 -2.57 3.28 -11.86
N ARG A 414 -2.35 4.24 -12.75
CA ARG A 414 -1.13 4.30 -13.58
C ARG A 414 -0.14 5.34 -13.07
N CYS A 415 1.13 4.96 -12.95
CA CYS A 415 2.24 5.86 -12.61
C CYS A 415 2.25 7.09 -13.54
N GLY A 416 2.01 6.89 -14.84
CA GLY A 416 2.04 7.96 -15.84
C GLY A 416 0.97 9.04 -15.67
N ASP A 417 -0.13 8.75 -14.95
CA ASP A 417 -1.22 9.71 -14.73
C ASP A 417 -0.82 10.81 -13.72
N CYS A 418 0.21 10.55 -12.89
CA CYS A 418 0.76 11.52 -11.94
C CYS A 418 2.22 11.91 -12.25
N HIS A 419 3.04 10.97 -12.70
CA HIS A 419 4.48 11.17 -12.97
C HIS A 419 4.80 11.52 -14.43
N GLY A 420 3.78 11.59 -15.30
CA GLY A 420 3.93 11.91 -16.72
C GLY A 420 4.43 10.75 -17.58
N SER A 421 4.47 10.98 -18.90
CA SER A 421 4.71 9.94 -19.91
C SER A 421 6.07 9.24 -19.81
N LEU A 422 7.10 9.89 -19.25
CA LEU A 422 8.43 9.29 -19.05
C LEU A 422 8.46 8.24 -17.94
N HIS A 423 7.44 8.21 -17.07
CA HIS A 423 7.33 7.31 -15.93
C HIS A 423 6.10 6.38 -16.05
N GLN A 424 5.55 6.26 -17.27
CA GLN A 424 4.36 5.44 -17.53
C GLN A 424 4.73 3.97 -17.76
N GLU A 425 3.87 3.07 -17.30
CA GLU A 425 3.90 1.64 -17.59
C GLU A 425 3.83 1.35 -19.09
N ASN A 426 4.29 0.17 -19.50
CA ASN A 426 4.16 -0.22 -20.90
C ASN A 426 2.68 -0.32 -21.30
N SER A 427 2.39 -0.15 -22.58
CA SER A 427 1.00 -0.11 -23.08
C SER A 427 0.24 -1.39 -22.73
N ALA A 428 -0.99 -1.25 -22.25
CA ALA A 428 -1.85 -2.35 -21.78
C ALA A 428 -1.20 -3.32 -20.76
N THR A 429 -0.15 -2.87 -20.05
CA THR A 429 0.63 -3.68 -19.10
C THR A 429 0.55 -3.04 -17.71
N LEU A 430 0.38 -3.87 -16.68
CA LEU A 430 0.37 -3.41 -15.29
C LEU A 430 1.79 -3.14 -14.80
N TYR A 431 1.96 -2.26 -13.81
CA TYR A 431 3.26 -1.89 -13.25
C TYR A 431 4.13 -3.12 -12.90
N ARG A 432 3.55 -4.11 -12.20
CA ARG A 432 4.25 -5.34 -11.77
C ARG A 432 4.82 -6.18 -12.91
N ASN A 433 4.27 -6.04 -14.12
CA ASN A 433 4.67 -6.76 -15.33
C ASN A 433 5.40 -5.86 -16.34
N SER A 434 5.50 -4.55 -16.08
CA SER A 434 6.14 -3.60 -16.99
C SER A 434 7.65 -3.67 -16.87
N ILE A 435 8.33 -3.47 -18.00
CA ILE A 435 9.78 -3.45 -18.14
C ILE A 435 10.28 -2.05 -18.50
N PHE A 436 11.49 -1.74 -18.05
CA PHE A 436 12.15 -0.46 -18.28
C PHE A 436 12.54 -0.30 -19.77
N THR A 437 12.16 0.80 -20.41
CA THR A 437 12.37 1.03 -21.86
C THR A 437 12.99 2.38 -22.22
N ASN A 438 13.33 3.20 -21.25
CA ASN A 438 13.84 4.57 -21.40
C ASN A 438 15.24 4.76 -20.76
N SER A 439 16.07 3.72 -20.79
CA SER A 439 17.44 3.76 -20.32
C SER A 439 18.36 4.65 -21.18
N PRO A 440 19.30 5.40 -20.56
CA PRO A 440 20.44 6.02 -21.27
C PRO A 440 21.39 5.01 -21.92
N ASP A 441 21.56 3.81 -21.33
CA ASP A 441 22.22 2.68 -21.99
C ASP A 441 21.15 1.79 -22.64
N PRO A 442 21.05 1.75 -23.98
CA PRO A 442 20.06 0.94 -24.68
C PRO A 442 20.09 -0.56 -24.33
N LYS A 443 21.21 -1.08 -23.80
CA LYS A 443 21.34 -2.48 -23.38
C LYS A 443 20.45 -2.83 -22.18
N MET A 444 20.07 -1.87 -21.34
CA MET A 444 19.18 -2.12 -20.19
C MET A 444 17.69 -2.15 -20.61
N ASN A 445 17.36 -1.66 -21.81
CA ASN A 445 15.97 -1.62 -22.25
C ASN A 445 15.42 -3.05 -22.44
N GLY A 446 14.26 -3.29 -21.84
CA GLY A 446 13.61 -4.59 -21.82
C GLY A 446 14.26 -5.65 -20.92
N GLN A 447 15.26 -5.29 -20.10
CA GLN A 447 15.96 -6.27 -19.24
C GLN A 447 15.39 -6.37 -17.82
N LEU A 448 14.92 -5.25 -17.24
CA LEU A 448 14.48 -5.18 -15.85
C LEU A 448 13.01 -4.80 -15.76
N TYR A 449 12.28 -5.44 -14.85
CA TYR A 449 10.92 -5.02 -14.48
C TYR A 449 10.96 -3.73 -13.66
N CYS A 450 9.93 -2.89 -13.75
CA CYS A 450 9.79 -1.69 -12.92
C CYS A 450 9.93 -2.01 -11.42
N ALA A 451 9.24 -3.06 -10.97
CA ALA A 451 9.27 -3.53 -9.58
C ALA A 451 10.63 -4.10 -9.15
N ALA A 452 11.53 -4.49 -10.08
CA ALA A 452 12.87 -4.95 -9.74
C ALA A 452 13.76 -3.82 -9.18
N CYS A 453 13.53 -2.58 -9.62
CA CYS A 453 14.21 -1.39 -9.11
C CYS A 453 13.41 -0.68 -8.02
N HIS A 454 12.08 -0.61 -8.17
CA HIS A 454 11.20 0.21 -7.34
C HIS A 454 10.44 -0.56 -6.23
N ASN A 455 10.50 -1.90 -6.19
CA ASN A 455 9.71 -2.82 -5.36
C ASN A 455 8.23 -2.98 -5.79
N SER A 456 7.48 -3.81 -5.06
CA SER A 456 6.04 -4.03 -5.23
C SER A 456 5.21 -2.73 -5.21
N PRO A 457 4.04 -2.68 -5.87
CA PRO A 457 3.02 -1.64 -5.61
C PRO A 457 2.76 -1.50 -4.11
N HIS A 458 2.42 -0.31 -3.64
CA HIS A 458 2.14 0.01 -2.24
C HIS A 458 3.32 -0.16 -1.26
N ALA A 459 4.45 -0.76 -1.67
CA ALA A 459 5.65 -1.01 -0.87
C ALA A 459 6.92 -0.43 -1.52
N GLU A 460 6.74 0.56 -2.40
CA GLU A 460 7.80 1.14 -3.23
C GLU A 460 8.93 1.75 -2.39
N PHE A 461 10.18 1.56 -2.78
CA PHE A 461 11.34 2.07 -2.03
C PHE A 461 11.40 3.62 -2.05
N SER A 462 11.59 4.31 -0.92
CA SER A 462 11.75 3.83 0.46
C SER A 462 10.39 3.52 1.13
N SER A 463 10.28 2.34 1.75
CA SER A 463 9.12 1.90 2.53
C SER A 463 9.23 2.31 4.00
N THR A 464 8.11 2.62 4.65
CA THR A 464 8.04 2.89 6.09
C THR A 464 8.32 1.64 6.91
N ASN A 465 8.08 0.45 6.33
CA ASN A 465 8.56 -0.81 6.88
C ASN A 465 10.00 -1.04 6.42
N HIS A 466 10.93 -0.82 7.35
CA HIS A 466 12.38 -0.96 7.13
C HIS A 466 12.82 -2.33 6.59
N VAL A 467 12.04 -3.40 6.78
CA VAL A 467 12.36 -4.75 6.28
C VAL A 467 12.27 -4.83 4.75
N ASP A 468 11.35 -4.09 4.11
CA ASP A 468 11.28 -4.02 2.64
C ASP A 468 12.59 -3.44 2.07
N ASN A 469 13.14 -2.40 2.72
CA ASN A 469 14.33 -1.66 2.26
C ASN A 469 15.65 -2.47 2.30
N GLY A 470 15.63 -3.74 2.70
CA GLY A 470 16.83 -4.57 2.84
C GLY A 470 17.63 -4.77 1.54
N LEU A 471 16.97 -4.83 0.39
CA LEU A 471 17.63 -5.00 -0.92
C LEU A 471 18.46 -3.77 -1.34
N PRO A 472 17.91 -2.54 -1.44
CA PRO A 472 18.73 -1.37 -1.75
C PRO A 472 19.80 -1.13 -0.66
N GLN A 473 19.50 -1.36 0.62
CA GLN A 473 20.53 -1.24 1.67
C GLN A 473 21.68 -2.22 1.45
N LYS A 474 21.41 -3.47 1.07
CA LYS A 474 22.42 -4.49 0.77
C LYS A 474 23.30 -4.12 -0.43
N TYR A 475 22.76 -3.49 -1.47
CA TYR A 475 23.47 -3.29 -2.73
C TYR A 475 24.01 -1.88 -2.94
N GLN A 476 23.29 -0.83 -2.54
CA GLN A 476 23.68 0.59 -2.72
C GLN A 476 23.99 1.32 -1.41
N GLY A 477 23.57 0.80 -0.25
CA GLY A 477 23.90 1.37 1.06
C GLY A 477 23.05 2.58 1.46
N ASP A 478 21.83 2.66 0.91
CA ASP A 478 20.72 3.53 1.30
C ASP A 478 19.39 2.80 1.05
N SER A 479 18.25 3.45 1.34
CA SER A 479 16.90 2.84 1.28
C SER A 479 16.06 3.28 0.07
N TYR A 480 16.62 4.03 -0.89
CA TYR A 480 15.88 4.47 -2.09
C TYR A 480 15.70 3.32 -3.09
N TRP A 481 14.92 3.53 -4.15
CA TRP A 481 14.88 2.59 -5.27
C TRP A 481 16.27 2.37 -5.87
N LEU A 482 16.47 1.27 -6.61
CA LEU A 482 17.77 1.00 -7.24
C LEU A 482 18.04 2.01 -8.36
N TRP A 483 18.68 3.12 -8.00
CA TRP A 483 18.99 4.25 -8.87
C TRP A 483 20.44 4.22 -9.37
N ASN A 484 21.33 3.53 -8.65
CA ASN A 484 22.77 3.57 -8.92
C ASN A 484 23.19 2.44 -9.86
N CYS A 485 23.55 2.80 -11.10
CA CYS A 485 24.00 1.85 -12.13
C CYS A 485 25.18 0.95 -11.67
N TYR A 486 26.05 1.42 -10.77
CA TYR A 486 27.22 0.66 -10.29
C TYR A 486 26.83 -0.59 -9.46
N VAL A 487 25.56 -0.68 -9.05
CA VAL A 487 24.99 -1.93 -8.51
C VAL A 487 25.11 -3.07 -9.52
N CYS A 488 24.79 -2.82 -10.80
CA CYS A 488 24.76 -3.84 -11.84
C CYS A 488 25.97 -3.79 -12.78
N HIS A 489 26.52 -2.59 -13.01
CA HIS A 489 27.60 -2.34 -13.96
C HIS A 489 28.96 -2.27 -13.26
N THR A 490 30.02 -2.62 -13.99
CA THR A 490 31.42 -2.60 -13.52
C THR A 490 32.25 -1.49 -14.16
N ASP A 491 31.71 -0.87 -15.20
CA ASP A 491 32.38 0.00 -16.18
C ASP A 491 31.72 1.38 -16.31
N TYR A 492 30.50 1.56 -15.79
CA TYR A 492 29.67 2.74 -16.06
C TYR A 492 29.82 3.84 -15.00
N MET A 493 30.31 5.02 -15.43
CA MET A 493 30.14 6.30 -14.73
C MET A 493 29.40 7.29 -15.65
N PRO A 494 28.11 7.59 -15.42
CA PRO A 494 27.45 8.72 -16.07
C PRO A 494 27.93 10.02 -15.44
N ALA A 495 28.16 11.05 -16.25
CA ALA A 495 28.45 12.40 -15.75
C ALA A 495 27.20 13.03 -15.07
N PRO A 496 27.35 13.99 -14.13
CA PRO A 496 26.29 14.33 -13.17
C PRO A 496 25.05 15.08 -13.70
N SER A 497 24.85 15.23 -15.02
CA SER A 497 24.09 16.36 -15.58
C SER A 497 22.77 16.03 -16.28
N THR A 498 22.29 14.78 -16.32
CA THR A 498 21.14 14.39 -17.19
C THR A 498 20.10 13.45 -16.55
N HIS A 499 19.79 13.63 -15.27
CA HIS A 499 18.67 12.92 -14.62
C HIS A 499 17.75 13.89 -13.87
N GLN A 500 16.65 14.25 -14.54
CA GLN A 500 15.39 14.76 -13.96
C GLN A 500 14.29 13.76 -14.30
#